data_AF-A0A4R4NEK8-F1
#
_entry.id   AF-A0A4R4NEK8-F1
#
_cell.length_a   1.000
_cell.length_b   1.000
_cell.length_c   1.000
_cell.angle_alpha   90.00
_cell.angle_beta   90.00
_cell.angle_gamma   90.00
#
_symmetry.space_group_name_H-M   'P 1'
#
loop_
_entity.id
_entity.type
_entity.pdbx_description
1 polymer ?
#
loop_
_entity_poly.entity_id
_entity_poly.type
_entity_poly.pdbx_seq_one_letter_code
_entity_poly.pdbx_strand_id
1 'polypeptide(L)'
;MIPLQPPRRLIDVEIDGETVRVPEGSTILDACAVAGKDIPTLCYGDTLTPKNACRVCVVEVEGARTLAPACSRKAEKGMKVGTDTERARQSRKVVLELLASSVDLSTTPRAAEWTKEYDADPARFGDDAATVEQPAKVDNELYVRDYSKCIMCYKCVDACGDQWQNTFAIGVAGRGFDTTISTEFDAPLTDSACVYCGNCVEVCPTGALSFKSEFDMRAEGTWDESKQTETTTICSYCGVGCNLTLHVQDNKIVKVTSPHDNPVTKGNLCVKGRFGYGYV
;
A
#
# COMPACT_ATOMS: atom_id res chain seq x y z
N MET A 1 0.62 4.10 27.43
CA MET A 1 0.26 5.53 27.43
C MET A 1 0.59 6.06 26.04
N ILE A 2 -0.41 6.27 25.18
CA ILE A 2 -0.17 6.89 23.86
C ILE A 2 0.28 8.32 24.15
N PRO A 3 1.49 8.75 23.76
CA PRO A 3 1.93 10.10 24.03
C PRO A 3 0.99 11.07 23.30
N LEU A 4 0.23 11.84 24.08
CA LEU A 4 -0.62 12.90 23.54
C LEU A 4 0.28 13.87 22.78
N GLN A 5 0.01 14.02 21.49
CA GLN A 5 0.72 15.00 20.67
C GLN A 5 0.42 16.40 21.21
N PRO A 6 1.38 17.35 21.15
CA PRO A 6 1.13 18.72 21.56
C PRO A 6 -0.06 19.28 20.76
N PRO A 7 -0.93 20.09 21.38
CA PRO A 7 -2.08 20.67 20.71
C PRO A 7 -1.62 21.50 19.51
N ARG A 8 -2.17 21.20 18.34
CA ARG A 8 -1.89 21.93 17.11
C ARG A 8 -3.01 22.93 16.83
N ARG A 9 -2.65 24.08 16.27
CA ARG A 9 -3.63 25.06 15.78
C ARG A 9 -4.50 24.40 14.71
N LEU A 10 -5.81 24.64 14.74
CA LEU A 10 -6.70 24.24 13.65
C LEU A 10 -6.68 25.28 12.53
N ILE A 11 -6.69 24.80 11.29
CA ILE A 11 -6.81 25.61 10.08
C ILE A 11 -8.09 25.24 9.33
N ASP A 12 -8.72 26.24 8.73
CA ASP A 12 -9.91 26.06 7.89
C ASP A 12 -9.47 25.82 6.44
N VAL A 13 -10.06 24.81 5.81
CA VAL A 13 -9.82 24.39 4.42
C VAL A 13 -11.18 24.11 3.78
N GLU A 14 -11.36 24.45 2.52
CA GLU A 14 -12.59 24.17 1.77
C GLU A 14 -12.39 22.95 0.87
N ILE A 15 -13.22 21.91 1.03
CA ILE A 15 -13.21 20.69 0.22
C ILE A 15 -14.56 20.60 -0.50
N ASP A 16 -14.58 20.71 -1.83
CA ASP A 16 -15.80 20.71 -2.65
C ASP A 16 -16.88 21.70 -2.16
N GLY A 17 -16.47 22.89 -1.69
CA GLY A 17 -17.37 23.91 -1.13
C GLY A 17 -17.72 23.74 0.35
N GLU A 18 -17.34 22.62 0.99
CA GLU A 18 -17.54 22.39 2.42
C GLU A 18 -16.31 22.85 3.22
N THR A 19 -16.51 23.72 4.21
CA THR A 19 -15.42 24.14 5.10
C THR A 19 -15.18 23.10 6.20
N VAL A 20 -13.96 22.55 6.26
CA VAL A 20 -13.51 21.61 7.29
C VAL A 20 -12.35 22.18 8.10
N ARG A 21 -12.21 21.68 9.34
CA ARG A 21 -11.14 22.08 10.26
C ARG A 21 -10.20 20.92 10.50
N VAL A 22 -8.92 21.12 10.18
CA VAL A 22 -7.87 20.13 10.42
C VAL A 22 -6.72 20.72 11.23
N PRO A 23 -5.98 19.90 11.98
CA PRO A 23 -4.73 20.31 12.59
C PRO A 23 -3.73 20.86 11.56
N GLU A 24 -3.03 21.94 11.93
CA GLU A 24 -1.91 22.45 11.14
C GLU A 24 -0.86 21.35 10.90
N GLY A 25 -0.41 21.21 9.65
CA GLY A 25 0.48 20.15 9.22
C GLY A 25 -0.21 18.86 8.75
N SER A 26 -1.54 18.77 8.81
CA SER A 26 -2.32 17.75 8.10
C SER A 26 -2.12 17.84 6.59
N THR A 27 -2.30 16.72 5.90
CA THR A 27 -2.32 16.63 4.44
C THR A 27 -3.69 17.00 3.88
N ILE A 28 -3.77 17.22 2.58
CA ILE A 28 -5.07 17.38 1.91
C ILE A 28 -5.89 16.09 2.02
N LEU A 29 -5.26 14.91 2.00
CA LEU A 29 -5.94 13.63 2.21
C LEU A 29 -6.61 13.56 3.58
N ASP A 30 -5.95 14.03 4.64
CA ASP A 30 -6.55 14.11 5.98
C ASP A 30 -7.77 15.04 6.00
N ALA A 31 -7.69 16.18 5.31
CA ALA A 31 -8.83 17.11 5.19
C ALA A 31 -9.99 16.51 4.39
N CYS A 32 -9.70 15.76 3.32
CA CYS A 32 -10.70 15.03 2.56
C CYS A 32 -11.40 13.97 3.43
N ALA A 33 -10.65 13.22 4.24
CA ALA A 33 -11.22 12.23 5.15
C ALA A 33 -12.16 12.86 6.19
N VAL A 34 -11.81 14.03 6.75
CA VAL A 34 -12.69 14.78 7.67
C VAL A 34 -13.96 15.27 6.95
N ALA A 35 -13.87 15.63 5.66
CA ALA A 35 -15.01 15.99 4.82
C ALA A 35 -15.82 14.78 4.32
N GLY A 36 -15.50 13.55 4.75
CA GLY A 36 -16.16 12.32 4.27
C GLY A 36 -15.88 11.99 2.80
N LYS A 37 -14.80 12.53 2.22
CA LYS A 37 -14.39 12.28 0.84
C LYS A 37 -13.38 11.14 0.79
N ASP A 38 -13.75 10.10 0.07
CA ASP A 38 -12.89 8.94 -0.19
C ASP A 38 -12.00 9.22 -1.40
N ILE A 39 -10.72 9.50 -1.14
CA ILE A 39 -9.74 9.76 -2.20
C ILE A 39 -8.97 8.48 -2.49
N PRO A 40 -8.94 7.99 -3.75
CA PRO A 40 -8.29 6.74 -4.07
C PRO A 40 -6.77 6.82 -3.86
N THR A 41 -6.20 5.83 -3.16
CA THR A 41 -4.76 5.76 -2.89
C THR A 41 -4.23 4.33 -3.07
N LEU A 42 -3.05 4.18 -3.65
CA LEU A 42 -2.34 2.90 -3.77
C LEU A 42 -1.00 2.91 -3.02
N CYS A 43 -0.16 3.92 -3.30
CA CYS A 43 1.16 4.05 -2.67
C CYS A 43 1.15 4.75 -1.31
N TYR A 44 -0.02 5.15 -0.81
CA TYR A 44 -0.14 5.71 0.53
C TYR A 44 -0.12 4.58 1.57
N GLY A 45 0.49 4.85 2.71
CA GLY A 45 0.39 4.06 3.93
C GLY A 45 0.29 5.02 5.10
N ASP A 46 -0.57 4.74 6.06
CA ASP A 46 -0.80 5.54 7.27
C ASP A 46 0.46 5.65 8.16
N THR A 47 1.36 4.67 8.10
CA THR A 47 2.60 4.62 8.87
C THR A 47 3.87 4.72 8.02
N LEU A 48 3.74 5.06 6.73
CA LEU A 48 4.85 5.28 5.81
C LEU A 48 4.76 6.66 5.17
N THR A 49 5.91 7.32 5.01
CA THR A 49 6.00 8.57 4.25
C THR A 49 5.79 8.26 2.77
N PRO A 50 4.74 8.81 2.13
CA PRO A 50 4.42 8.48 0.75
C PRO A 50 5.42 9.08 -0.24
N LYS A 51 5.86 8.29 -1.23
CA LYS A 51 6.70 8.76 -2.35
C LYS A 51 5.95 9.51 -3.44
N ASN A 52 4.61 9.52 -3.37
CA ASN A 52 3.73 10.06 -4.42
C ASN A 52 3.86 9.36 -5.79
N ALA A 53 4.27 8.08 -5.81
CA ALA A 53 4.55 7.34 -7.03
C ALA A 53 3.30 7.03 -7.86
N CYS A 54 2.21 6.57 -7.23
CA CYS A 54 1.04 6.09 -7.98
C CYS A 54 0.19 7.19 -8.63
N ARG A 55 0.26 8.43 -8.13
CA ARG A 55 -0.52 9.61 -8.61
C ARG A 55 -2.05 9.46 -8.68
N VAL A 56 -2.65 8.37 -8.16
CA VAL A 56 -4.11 8.20 -8.15
C VAL A 56 -4.81 9.22 -7.22
N CYS A 57 -4.17 9.59 -6.11
CA CYS A 57 -4.73 10.49 -5.10
C CYS A 57 -4.75 11.99 -5.47
N VAL A 58 -4.58 12.33 -6.75
CA VAL A 58 -4.48 13.73 -7.17
C VAL A 58 -5.80 14.48 -7.02
N VAL A 59 -5.71 15.74 -6.61
CA VAL A 59 -6.84 16.66 -6.44
C VAL A 59 -6.50 18.02 -7.03
N GLU A 60 -7.52 18.81 -7.36
CA GLU A 60 -7.35 20.17 -7.86
C GLU A 60 -7.32 21.16 -6.71
N VAL A 61 -6.36 22.09 -6.71
CA VAL A 61 -6.27 23.17 -5.72
C VAL A 61 -6.46 24.49 -6.46
N GLU A 62 -7.36 25.34 -5.97
CA GLU A 62 -7.64 26.63 -6.62
C GLU A 62 -6.35 27.46 -6.76
N GLY A 63 -6.12 28.00 -7.96
CA GLY A 63 -4.91 28.76 -8.30
C GLY A 63 -3.66 27.91 -8.59
N ALA A 64 -3.70 26.59 -8.35
CA ALA A 64 -2.58 25.71 -8.70
C ALA A 64 -2.60 25.34 -10.19
N ARG A 65 -1.43 25.43 -10.84
CA ARG A 65 -1.28 25.04 -12.26
C ARG A 65 -1.48 23.55 -12.48
N THR A 66 -0.98 22.72 -11.55
CA THR A 66 -0.96 21.26 -11.63
C THR A 66 -1.78 20.64 -10.51
N LEU A 67 -2.31 19.43 -10.73
CA LEU A 67 -2.98 18.67 -9.68
C LEU A 67 -2.00 18.29 -8.56
N ALA A 68 -2.44 18.44 -7.32
CA ALA A 68 -1.64 18.16 -6.14
C ALA A 68 -1.89 16.72 -5.65
N PRO A 69 -0.85 15.97 -5.23
CA PRO A 69 -1.05 14.67 -4.58
C PRO A 69 -1.65 14.89 -3.19
N ALA A 70 -2.88 14.44 -2.95
CA ALA A 70 -3.55 14.67 -1.68
C ALA A 70 -2.80 14.02 -0.49
N CYS A 71 -2.16 12.87 -0.72
CA CYS A 71 -1.52 12.07 0.33
C CYS A 71 -0.27 12.69 0.97
N SER A 72 0.32 13.73 0.37
CA SER A 72 1.52 14.38 0.92
C SER A 72 1.46 15.89 0.95
N ARG A 73 0.68 16.53 0.07
CA ARG A 73 0.55 17.99 0.05
C ARG A 73 -0.08 18.45 1.36
N LYS A 74 0.62 19.33 2.08
CA LYS A 74 0.11 19.92 3.32
C LYS A 74 -1.07 20.85 3.03
N ALA A 75 -2.11 20.72 3.84
CA ALA A 75 -3.25 21.63 3.82
C ALA A 75 -2.83 22.98 4.43
N GLU A 76 -3.26 24.07 3.82
CA GLU A 76 -2.95 25.44 4.25
C GLU A 76 -4.26 26.20 4.49
N LYS A 77 -4.23 27.16 5.41
CA LYS A 77 -5.40 27.96 5.75
C LYS A 77 -5.97 28.65 4.51
N GLY A 78 -7.27 28.49 4.27
CA GLY A 78 -7.97 29.09 3.13
C GLY A 78 -7.73 28.39 1.80
N MET A 79 -7.04 27.25 1.81
CA MET A 79 -6.92 26.39 0.63
C MET A 79 -8.30 25.88 0.22
N LYS A 80 -8.56 25.86 -1.09
CA LYS A 80 -9.77 25.31 -1.70
C LYS A 80 -9.42 24.16 -2.60
N VAL A 81 -10.04 23.02 -2.38
CA VAL A 81 -9.72 21.75 -3.02
C VAL A 81 -10.96 21.18 -3.70
N GLY A 82 -10.84 20.87 -4.99
CA GLY A 82 -11.81 20.09 -5.74
C GLY A 82 -11.35 18.64 -5.85
N THR A 83 -12.15 17.71 -5.32
CA THR A 83 -11.78 16.28 -5.26
C THR A 83 -12.26 15.49 -6.47
N ASP A 84 -13.30 15.97 -7.15
CA ASP A 84 -13.95 15.31 -8.28
C ASP A 84 -14.11 16.21 -9.52
N THR A 85 -13.17 17.14 -9.73
CA THR A 85 -13.16 17.99 -10.91
C THR A 85 -12.88 17.18 -12.18
N GLU A 86 -13.30 17.67 -13.34
CA GLU A 86 -13.03 17.03 -14.64
C GLU A 86 -11.53 16.72 -14.82
N ARG A 87 -10.66 17.66 -14.40
CA ARG A 87 -9.20 17.48 -14.45
C ARG A 87 -8.73 16.35 -13.55
N ALA A 88 -9.24 16.27 -12.32
CA ALA A 88 -8.90 15.20 -11.38
C ALA A 88 -9.38 13.83 -11.89
N ARG A 89 -10.63 13.73 -12.35
CA ARG A 89 -11.21 12.49 -12.92
C ARG A 89 -10.44 12.02 -14.15
N GLN A 90 -10.14 12.93 -15.08
CA GLN A 90 -9.36 12.60 -16.28
C GLN A 90 -7.96 12.11 -15.93
N SER A 91 -7.29 12.74 -14.95
CA SER A 91 -5.97 12.29 -14.50
C SER A 91 -6.03 10.90 -13.86
N ARG A 92 -7.04 10.61 -13.03
CA ARG A 92 -7.22 9.30 -12.41
C ARG A 92 -7.49 8.21 -13.45
N LYS A 93 -8.36 8.49 -14.43
CA LYS A 93 -8.62 7.61 -15.58
C LYS A 93 -7.32 7.22 -16.27
N VAL A 94 -6.54 8.19 -16.73
CA VAL A 94 -5.28 7.92 -17.46
C VAL A 94 -4.25 7.19 -16.61
N VAL A 95 -4.14 7.52 -15.32
CA VAL A 95 -3.24 6.80 -14.40
C VAL A 95 -3.66 5.33 -14.26
N LEU A 96 -4.96 5.06 -14.10
CA LEU A 96 -5.46 3.68 -14.00
C LEU A 96 -5.28 2.92 -15.31
N GLU A 97 -5.49 3.55 -16.47
CA GLU A 97 -5.21 2.97 -17.79
C GLU A 97 -3.72 2.60 -17.94
N LEU A 98 -2.81 3.48 -17.51
CA LEU A 98 -1.35 3.23 -17.57
C LEU A 98 -0.93 2.09 -16.63
N LEU A 99 -1.49 2.03 -15.42
CA LEU A 99 -1.20 0.95 -14.48
C LEU A 99 -1.76 -0.38 -15.00
N ALA A 100 -3.04 -0.41 -15.38
CA ALA A 100 -3.73 -1.63 -15.81
C ALA A 100 -3.21 -2.20 -17.15
N SER A 101 -2.56 -1.37 -17.99
CA SER A 101 -1.93 -1.83 -19.23
C SER A 101 -0.53 -2.41 -19.03
N SER A 102 0.14 -2.11 -17.92
CA SER A 102 1.52 -2.54 -17.69
C SER A 102 1.69 -3.63 -16.63
N VAL A 103 0.79 -3.69 -15.65
CA VAL A 103 0.82 -4.66 -14.54
C VAL A 103 -0.51 -5.39 -14.38
N ASP A 104 -0.47 -6.57 -13.76
CA ASP A 104 -1.68 -7.26 -13.30
C ASP A 104 -2.23 -6.63 -12.00
N LEU A 105 -3.41 -6.01 -12.07
CA LEU A 105 -4.11 -5.41 -10.93
C LEU A 105 -5.19 -6.30 -10.31
N SER A 106 -5.33 -7.56 -10.74
CA SER A 106 -6.40 -8.48 -10.31
C SER A 106 -6.51 -8.68 -8.79
N THR A 107 -5.39 -8.56 -8.09
CA THR A 107 -5.27 -8.69 -6.62
C THR A 107 -5.18 -7.36 -5.89
N THR A 108 -5.26 -6.23 -6.61
CA THR A 108 -5.19 -4.89 -6.01
C THR A 108 -6.57 -4.50 -5.48
N PRO A 109 -6.74 -4.29 -4.16
CA PRO A 109 -8.04 -3.91 -3.59
C PRO A 109 -8.60 -2.65 -4.25
N ARG A 110 -9.90 -2.67 -4.56
CA ARG A 110 -10.66 -1.55 -5.17
C ARG A 110 -10.18 -1.07 -6.55
N ALA A 111 -9.11 -1.62 -7.12
CA ALA A 111 -8.66 -1.22 -8.46
C ALA A 111 -9.76 -1.42 -9.51
N ALA A 112 -10.45 -2.57 -9.49
CA ALA A 112 -11.57 -2.83 -10.39
C ALA A 112 -12.76 -1.88 -10.19
N GLU A 113 -13.05 -1.50 -8.93
CA GLU A 113 -14.07 -0.51 -8.59
C GLU A 113 -13.73 0.85 -9.21
N TRP A 114 -12.50 1.33 -9.01
CA TRP A 114 -12.04 2.61 -9.55
C TRP A 114 -11.92 2.61 -11.06
N THR A 115 -11.48 1.52 -11.67
CA THR A 115 -11.46 1.37 -13.14
C THR A 115 -12.86 1.60 -13.71
N LYS A 116 -13.89 1.02 -13.08
CA LYS A 116 -15.29 1.26 -13.46
C LYS A 116 -15.75 2.68 -13.15
N GLU A 117 -15.44 3.19 -11.97
CA GLU A 117 -15.85 4.54 -11.53
C GLU A 117 -15.33 5.63 -12.47
N TYR A 118 -14.07 5.56 -12.86
CA TYR A 118 -13.41 6.55 -13.72
C TYR A 118 -13.50 6.23 -15.21
N ASP A 119 -14.22 5.17 -15.59
CA ASP A 119 -14.34 4.73 -16.98
C ASP A 119 -12.96 4.50 -17.64
N ALA A 120 -12.03 3.89 -16.90
CA ALA A 120 -10.69 3.57 -17.40
C ALA A 120 -10.74 2.31 -18.27
N ASP A 121 -10.08 2.37 -19.42
CA ASP A 121 -9.94 1.24 -20.34
C ASP A 121 -8.52 0.65 -20.28
N PRO A 122 -8.32 -0.53 -19.67
CA PRO A 122 -7.01 -1.21 -19.65
C PRO A 122 -6.44 -1.51 -21.04
N ALA A 123 -7.29 -1.66 -22.06
CA ALA A 123 -6.88 -1.97 -23.44
C ALA A 123 -6.56 -0.72 -24.28
N ARG A 124 -6.66 0.49 -23.69
CA ARG A 124 -6.48 1.77 -24.40
C ARG A 124 -5.19 1.85 -25.24
N PHE A 125 -4.11 1.26 -24.75
CA PHE A 125 -2.79 1.34 -25.39
C PHE A 125 -2.51 0.20 -26.38
N GLY A 126 -3.48 -0.69 -26.59
CA GLY A 126 -3.40 -1.82 -27.51
C GLY A 126 -2.62 -3.02 -26.97
N ASP A 127 -2.75 -4.15 -27.67
CA ASP A 127 -2.15 -5.43 -27.26
C ASP A 127 -0.61 -5.43 -27.33
N ASP A 128 -0.03 -4.52 -28.12
CA ASP A 128 1.43 -4.35 -28.25
C ASP A 128 2.04 -3.48 -27.14
N ALA A 129 1.24 -3.02 -26.17
CA ALA A 129 1.75 -2.25 -25.03
C ALA A 129 2.74 -3.08 -24.22
N ALA A 130 3.88 -2.48 -23.86
CA ALA A 130 4.87 -3.16 -23.03
C ALA A 130 4.29 -3.45 -21.65
N THR A 131 4.57 -4.65 -21.12
CA THR A 131 4.17 -5.09 -19.78
C THR A 131 5.40 -5.46 -18.95
N VAL A 132 5.23 -5.51 -17.63
CA VAL A 132 6.26 -6.05 -16.71
C VAL A 132 6.02 -7.52 -16.37
N GLU A 133 5.27 -8.22 -17.24
CA GLU A 133 4.95 -9.63 -17.07
C GLU A 133 6.23 -10.47 -16.93
N GLN A 134 6.26 -11.27 -15.88
CA GLN A 134 7.38 -12.14 -15.56
C GLN A 134 6.92 -13.22 -14.59
N PRO A 135 7.59 -14.38 -14.54
CA PRO A 135 7.27 -15.42 -13.57
C PRO A 135 7.42 -14.92 -12.12
N ALA A 136 6.54 -15.38 -11.24
CA ALA A 136 6.68 -15.16 -9.81
C ALA A 136 7.97 -15.84 -9.29
N LYS A 137 8.72 -15.13 -8.44
CA LYS A 137 9.91 -15.67 -7.75
C LYS A 137 9.47 -16.30 -6.42
N VAL A 138 9.71 -17.60 -6.27
CA VAL A 138 9.44 -18.38 -5.05
C VAL A 138 10.77 -18.85 -4.47
N ASP A 139 11.36 -18.05 -3.57
CA ASP A 139 12.67 -18.34 -2.98
C ASP A 139 12.58 -19.13 -1.67
N ASN A 140 11.39 -19.21 -1.07
CA ASN A 140 11.13 -19.80 0.25
C ASN A 140 9.63 -20.12 0.43
N GLU A 141 9.28 -20.75 1.56
CA GLU A 141 7.91 -21.17 1.89
C GLU A 141 7.08 -20.12 2.66
N LEU A 142 7.60 -18.90 2.89
CA LEU A 142 6.94 -17.87 3.68
C LEU A 142 6.13 -16.90 2.81
N TYR A 143 6.73 -16.40 1.73
CA TYR A 143 6.10 -15.41 0.84
C TYR A 143 6.66 -15.47 -0.58
N VAL A 144 5.87 -14.94 -1.51
CA VAL A 144 6.15 -14.93 -2.97
C VAL A 144 6.39 -13.51 -3.45
N ARG A 145 7.25 -13.36 -4.46
CA ARG A 145 7.51 -12.10 -5.16
C ARG A 145 7.00 -12.20 -6.61
N ASP A 146 5.80 -11.70 -6.84
CA ASP A 146 5.18 -11.62 -8.16
C ASP A 146 5.25 -10.18 -8.70
N TYR A 147 6.37 -9.84 -9.32
CA TYR A 147 6.60 -8.48 -9.82
C TYR A 147 5.80 -8.13 -11.07
N SER A 148 5.06 -9.07 -11.68
CA SER A 148 4.07 -8.75 -12.72
C SER A 148 2.93 -7.86 -12.18
N LYS A 149 2.73 -7.85 -10.86
CA LYS A 149 1.72 -7.04 -10.14
C LYS A 149 2.31 -5.76 -9.53
N CYS A 150 3.59 -5.47 -9.71
CA CYS A 150 4.29 -4.39 -9.01
C CYS A 150 4.07 -3.03 -9.68
N ILE A 151 3.33 -2.13 -9.05
CA ILE A 151 3.11 -0.74 -9.53
C ILE A 151 4.25 0.23 -9.18
N MET A 152 5.40 -0.28 -8.73
CA MET A 152 6.53 0.54 -8.26
C MET A 152 6.10 1.62 -7.26
N CYS A 153 5.39 1.21 -6.20
CA CYS A 153 4.91 2.13 -5.16
C CYS A 153 5.94 2.48 -4.08
N TYR A 154 7.08 1.77 -4.04
CA TYR A 154 8.20 1.92 -3.10
C TYR A 154 7.92 1.60 -1.63
N LYS A 155 6.66 1.31 -1.24
CA LYS A 155 6.31 0.97 0.16
C LYS A 155 7.16 -0.16 0.72
N CYS A 156 7.43 -1.20 -0.07
CA CYS A 156 8.24 -2.35 0.34
C CYS A 156 9.70 -1.96 0.62
N VAL A 157 10.27 -1.06 -0.18
CA VAL A 157 11.65 -0.56 0.00
C VAL A 157 11.73 0.31 1.25
N ASP A 158 10.77 1.21 1.44
CA ASP A 158 10.70 2.07 2.64
C ASP A 158 10.53 1.23 3.93
N ALA A 159 9.67 0.21 3.90
CA ALA A 159 9.47 -0.68 5.04
C ALA A 159 10.70 -1.59 5.30
N CYS A 160 11.39 -2.06 4.25
CA CYS A 160 12.64 -2.82 4.43
C CYS A 160 13.79 -1.93 4.93
N GLY A 161 13.76 -0.65 4.54
CA GLY A 161 14.75 0.35 4.86
C GLY A 161 14.46 1.11 6.16
N ASP A 162 14.70 2.41 6.12
CA ASP A 162 14.82 3.30 7.27
C ASP A 162 13.52 3.51 8.05
N GLN A 163 12.36 3.40 7.38
CA GLN A 163 11.10 3.74 8.01
C GLN A 163 10.67 2.69 9.04
N TRP A 164 10.95 1.40 8.78
CA TRP A 164 10.53 0.29 9.66
C TRP A 164 11.69 -0.63 10.07
N GLN A 165 12.24 -1.43 9.15
CA GLN A 165 13.07 -2.59 9.50
C GLN A 165 14.58 -2.31 9.61
N ASN A 166 15.10 -1.33 8.87
CA ASN A 166 16.53 -1.00 8.76
C ASN A 166 17.42 -2.17 8.28
N THR A 167 16.89 -3.06 7.45
CA THR A 167 17.65 -4.18 6.85
C THR A 167 18.16 -3.85 5.45
N PHE A 168 17.43 -3.06 4.67
CA PHE A 168 17.83 -2.64 3.31
C PHE A 168 18.12 -3.80 2.33
N ALA A 169 17.44 -4.95 2.51
CA ALA A 169 17.62 -6.15 1.66
C ALA A 169 17.01 -6.02 0.26
N ILE A 170 16.08 -5.09 0.06
CA ILE A 170 15.50 -4.80 -1.25
C ILE A 170 15.62 -3.31 -1.56
N GLY A 171 15.91 -3.01 -2.82
CA GLY A 171 16.02 -1.66 -3.35
C GLY A 171 15.43 -1.58 -4.75
N VAL A 172 15.71 -0.48 -5.42
CA VAL A 172 15.26 -0.23 -6.79
C VAL A 172 16.44 -0.35 -7.74
N ALA A 173 16.28 -1.16 -8.77
CA ALA A 173 17.24 -1.37 -9.83
C ALA A 173 16.63 -1.00 -11.19
N GLY A 174 17.48 -0.70 -12.17
CA GLY A 174 17.04 -0.30 -13.50
C GLY A 174 16.62 1.17 -13.59
N ARG A 175 15.95 1.52 -14.70
CA ARG A 175 15.45 2.87 -14.98
C ARG A 175 14.28 2.83 -15.96
N GLY A 176 13.42 3.84 -15.91
CA GLY A 176 12.30 3.95 -16.85
C GLY A 176 11.36 2.75 -16.71
N PHE A 177 10.97 2.16 -17.84
CA PHE A 177 10.09 1.00 -17.86
C PHE A 177 10.75 -0.27 -17.28
N ASP A 178 12.07 -0.39 -17.38
CA ASP A 178 12.84 -1.53 -16.85
C ASP A 178 13.14 -1.42 -15.34
N THR A 179 12.44 -0.53 -14.63
CA THR A 179 12.65 -0.35 -13.19
C THR A 179 12.01 -1.51 -12.42
N THR A 180 12.75 -2.13 -11.51
CA THR A 180 12.26 -3.28 -10.71
C THR A 180 12.73 -3.20 -9.26
N ILE A 181 12.03 -3.93 -8.39
CA ILE A 181 12.47 -4.18 -7.01
C ILE A 181 13.43 -5.35 -7.04
N SER A 182 14.63 -5.17 -6.50
CA SER A 182 15.67 -6.19 -6.53
C SER A 182 16.48 -6.19 -5.23
N THR A 183 17.07 -7.34 -4.93
CA THR A 183 18.10 -7.56 -3.91
C THR A 183 19.46 -7.13 -4.43
N GLU A 184 20.49 -7.16 -3.59
CA GLU A 184 21.86 -7.01 -4.07
C GLU A 184 22.19 -8.04 -5.16
N PHE A 185 22.68 -7.55 -6.31
CA PHE A 185 23.02 -8.36 -7.49
C PHE A 185 21.88 -9.24 -8.05
N ASP A 186 20.61 -8.91 -7.76
CA ASP A 186 19.43 -9.75 -8.06
C ASP A 186 19.53 -11.20 -7.53
N ALA A 187 20.25 -11.38 -6.42
CA ALA A 187 20.38 -12.68 -5.76
C ALA A 187 19.02 -13.18 -5.22
N PRO A 188 18.81 -14.50 -5.11
CA PRO A 188 17.68 -15.04 -4.35
C PRO A 188 17.64 -14.49 -2.93
N LEU A 189 16.45 -14.41 -2.31
CA LEU A 189 16.34 -13.90 -0.94
C LEU A 189 17.19 -14.69 0.06
N THR A 190 17.39 -15.99 -0.18
CA THR A 190 18.25 -16.89 0.62
C THR A 190 19.69 -16.46 0.69
N ASP A 191 20.16 -15.75 -0.34
CA ASP A 191 21.55 -15.33 -0.50
C ASP A 191 21.70 -13.82 -0.32
N SER A 192 20.64 -13.14 0.16
CA SER A 192 20.60 -11.70 0.40
C SER A 192 20.64 -11.35 1.89
N ALA A 193 20.73 -10.06 2.20
CA ALA A 193 20.59 -9.53 3.57
C ALA A 193 19.18 -9.72 4.20
N CYS A 194 18.22 -10.34 3.51
CA CYS A 194 16.84 -10.46 3.98
C CYS A 194 16.73 -11.30 5.26
N VAL A 195 16.04 -10.74 6.27
CA VAL A 195 15.77 -11.38 7.56
C VAL A 195 14.36 -12.01 7.66
N TYR A 196 13.65 -12.08 6.54
CA TYR A 196 12.31 -12.71 6.44
C TYR A 196 11.25 -12.13 7.39
N CYS A 197 11.34 -10.85 7.75
CA CYS A 197 10.34 -10.21 8.61
C CYS A 197 8.95 -10.10 7.97
N GLY A 198 8.88 -10.08 6.63
CA GLY A 198 7.64 -9.95 5.86
C GLY A 198 6.95 -8.59 5.97
N ASN A 199 7.60 -7.57 6.52
CA ASN A 199 7.07 -6.21 6.57
C ASN A 199 6.85 -5.61 5.17
N CYS A 200 7.64 -6.03 4.18
CA CYS A 200 7.44 -5.67 2.77
C CYS A 200 6.16 -6.28 2.18
N VAL A 201 5.77 -7.47 2.62
CA VAL A 201 4.51 -8.14 2.24
C VAL A 201 3.32 -7.39 2.84
N GLU A 202 3.40 -7.02 4.12
CA GLU A 202 2.35 -6.28 4.82
C GLU A 202 1.95 -4.99 4.11
N VAL A 203 2.94 -4.23 3.63
CA VAL A 203 2.70 -2.91 3.04
C VAL A 203 2.37 -2.95 1.55
N CYS A 204 2.49 -4.12 0.91
CA CYS A 204 2.31 -4.24 -0.54
C CYS A 204 0.83 -4.11 -0.92
N PRO A 205 0.44 -3.07 -1.68
CA PRO A 205 -0.98 -2.80 -1.96
C PRO A 205 -1.55 -3.66 -3.10
N THR A 206 -0.70 -4.34 -3.88
CA THR A 206 -1.14 -5.03 -5.11
C THR A 206 -1.07 -6.55 -5.04
N GLY A 207 -0.49 -7.11 -3.98
CA GLY A 207 -0.15 -8.53 -3.92
C GLY A 207 1.12 -8.91 -4.70
N ALA A 208 1.91 -7.96 -5.20
CA ALA A 208 3.23 -8.25 -5.78
C ALA A 208 4.20 -8.89 -4.78
N LEU A 209 3.99 -8.64 -3.49
CA LEU A 209 4.56 -9.38 -2.39
C LEU A 209 3.37 -9.91 -1.57
N SER A 210 3.24 -11.23 -1.46
CA SER A 210 2.10 -11.88 -0.81
C SER A 210 2.56 -13.06 0.02
N PHE A 211 1.75 -13.45 1.01
CA PHE A 211 1.97 -14.71 1.72
C PHE A 211 1.96 -15.88 0.74
N LYS A 212 2.80 -16.90 0.97
CA LYS A 212 2.83 -18.10 0.12
C LYS A 212 1.48 -18.82 0.11
N SER A 213 0.85 -18.92 1.28
CA SER A 213 -0.51 -19.42 1.46
C SER A 213 -1.54 -18.65 0.63
N GLU A 214 -1.50 -17.32 0.64
CA GLU A 214 -2.41 -16.50 -0.17
C GLU A 214 -2.19 -16.72 -1.67
N PHE A 215 -0.92 -16.74 -2.10
CA PHE A 215 -0.57 -16.98 -3.51
C PHE A 215 -1.09 -18.33 -4.00
N ASP A 216 -0.83 -19.40 -3.24
CA ASP A 216 -1.25 -20.76 -3.59
C ASP A 216 -2.77 -20.90 -3.60
N MET A 217 -3.45 -20.41 -2.56
CA MET A 217 -4.90 -20.48 -2.47
C MET A 217 -5.59 -19.69 -3.59
N ARG A 218 -5.02 -18.56 -4.03
CA ARG A 218 -5.53 -17.83 -5.19
C ARG A 218 -5.35 -18.63 -6.47
N ALA A 219 -4.20 -19.26 -6.68
CA ALA A 219 -3.96 -20.12 -7.83
C ALA A 219 -4.90 -21.34 -7.87
N GLU A 220 -5.26 -21.89 -6.71
CA GLU A 220 -6.21 -22.99 -6.55
C GLU A 220 -7.69 -22.56 -6.62
N GLY A 221 -7.98 -21.24 -6.62
CA GLY A 221 -9.34 -20.70 -6.56
C GLY A 221 -10.03 -20.91 -5.22
N THR A 222 -9.28 -21.15 -4.14
CA THR A 222 -9.77 -21.40 -2.78
C THR A 222 -9.68 -20.18 -1.88
N TRP A 223 -8.93 -19.14 -2.26
CA TRP A 223 -8.84 -17.89 -1.51
C TRP A 223 -10.15 -17.09 -1.57
N ASP A 224 -10.75 -16.84 -0.40
CA ASP A 224 -12.01 -16.11 -0.28
C ASP A 224 -12.01 -15.22 0.98
N GLU A 225 -11.70 -13.94 0.77
CA GLU A 225 -11.68 -12.93 1.84
C GLU A 225 -13.02 -12.78 2.55
N SER A 226 -14.15 -13.04 1.88
CA SER A 226 -15.47 -12.92 2.49
C SER A 226 -15.77 -14.01 3.52
N LYS A 227 -15.03 -15.12 3.46
CA LYS A 227 -15.10 -16.23 4.42
C LYS A 227 -14.08 -16.12 5.54
N GLN A 228 -13.18 -15.13 5.48
CA GLN A 228 -12.14 -14.98 6.48
C GLN A 228 -12.70 -14.32 7.75
N THR A 229 -12.25 -14.82 8.90
CA THR A 229 -12.45 -14.16 10.18
C THR A 229 -11.14 -13.58 10.68
N GLU A 230 -11.21 -12.39 11.26
CA GLU A 230 -10.07 -11.73 11.87
C GLU A 230 -10.14 -11.85 13.38
N THR A 231 -9.02 -12.21 14.02
CA THR A 231 -8.93 -12.24 15.48
C THR A 231 -7.60 -11.65 15.93
N THR A 232 -7.66 -10.60 16.75
CA THR A 232 -6.47 -9.99 17.35
C THR A 232 -6.06 -10.73 18.62
N THR A 233 -4.82 -11.19 18.66
CA THR A 233 -4.21 -11.87 19.81
C THR A 233 -2.82 -11.30 20.10
N ILE A 234 -2.11 -11.87 21.07
CA ILE A 234 -0.77 -11.46 21.49
C ILE A 234 0.24 -12.54 21.12
N CYS A 235 1.32 -12.13 20.46
CA CYS A 235 2.46 -12.98 20.15
C CYS A 235 3.19 -13.42 21.43
N SER A 236 3.34 -14.73 21.63
CA SER A 236 3.98 -15.33 22.81
C SER A 236 5.48 -15.60 22.65
N TYR A 237 6.08 -15.27 21.50
CA TYR A 237 7.47 -15.63 21.20
C TYR A 237 8.54 -14.90 22.01
N CYS A 238 8.26 -13.69 22.50
CA CYS A 238 9.19 -12.91 23.32
C CYS A 238 8.44 -11.89 24.19
N GLY A 239 9.17 -11.21 25.08
CA GLY A 239 8.60 -10.24 26.01
C GLY A 239 8.07 -8.93 25.39
N VAL A 240 8.18 -8.74 24.06
CA VAL A 240 7.59 -7.57 23.38
C VAL A 240 6.07 -7.66 23.35
N GLY A 241 5.51 -8.88 23.22
CA GLY A 241 4.07 -9.08 23.20
C GLY A 241 3.36 -8.38 22.04
N CYS A 242 3.90 -8.48 20.82
CA CYS A 242 3.30 -7.86 19.62
C CYS A 242 1.84 -8.31 19.44
N ASN A 243 0.94 -7.39 19.07
CA ASN A 243 -0.41 -7.77 18.66
C ASN A 243 -0.36 -8.40 17.26
N LEU A 244 -1.00 -9.55 17.11
CA LEU A 244 -1.16 -10.28 15.85
C LEU A 244 -2.64 -10.24 15.47
N THR A 245 -2.95 -9.85 14.24
CA THR A 245 -4.27 -10.06 13.66
C THR A 245 -4.20 -11.30 12.78
N LEU A 246 -4.80 -12.39 13.28
CA LEU A 246 -4.89 -13.66 12.58
C LEU A 246 -6.03 -13.60 11.57
N HIS A 247 -5.75 -13.93 10.31
CA HIS A 247 -6.75 -14.11 9.27
C HIS A 247 -6.99 -15.60 9.09
N VAL A 248 -8.22 -16.05 9.35
CA VAL A 248 -8.57 -17.48 9.39
C VAL A 248 -9.60 -17.80 8.33
N GLN A 249 -9.32 -18.78 7.48
CA GLN A 249 -10.27 -19.34 6.51
C GLN A 249 -10.37 -20.85 6.73
N ASP A 250 -11.57 -21.41 6.75
CA ASP A 250 -11.78 -22.86 6.85
C ASP A 250 -11.02 -23.52 8.03
N ASN A 251 -11.04 -22.84 9.19
CA ASN A 251 -10.30 -23.20 10.41
C ASN A 251 -8.77 -23.29 10.26
N LYS A 252 -8.18 -22.62 9.26
CA LYS A 252 -6.73 -22.51 9.07
C LYS A 252 -6.31 -21.04 9.07
N ILE A 253 -5.20 -20.74 9.73
CA ILE A 253 -4.59 -19.40 9.64
C ILE A 253 -3.96 -19.28 8.25
N VAL A 254 -4.48 -18.34 7.45
CA VAL A 254 -4.02 -18.14 6.06
C VAL A 254 -3.04 -16.98 5.94
N LYS A 255 -3.09 -15.98 6.81
CA LYS A 255 -2.06 -14.93 6.94
C LYS A 255 -2.10 -14.29 8.33
N VAL A 256 -1.03 -13.57 8.68
CA VAL A 256 -0.95 -12.80 9.93
C VAL A 256 -0.47 -11.39 9.64
N THR A 257 -1.25 -10.42 10.12
CA THR A 257 -1.00 -8.97 10.01
C THR A 257 -0.86 -8.37 11.40
N SER A 258 -0.62 -7.07 11.52
CA SER A 258 -0.61 -6.40 12.83
C SER A 258 -1.26 -5.01 12.77
N PRO A 259 -2.01 -4.60 13.81
CA PRO A 259 -2.62 -3.27 13.84
C PRO A 259 -1.58 -2.15 13.78
N HIS A 260 -1.77 -1.20 12.87
CA HIS A 260 -0.87 -0.06 12.69
C HIS A 260 -0.95 0.97 13.82
N ASP A 261 -2.09 1.02 14.53
CA ASP A 261 -2.30 1.84 15.72
C ASP A 261 -1.71 1.23 17.00
N ASN A 262 -1.09 0.05 16.90
CA ASN A 262 -0.44 -0.59 18.03
C ASN A 262 0.72 0.28 18.56
N PRO A 263 0.73 0.64 19.85
CA PRO A 263 1.70 1.59 20.40
C PRO A 263 3.14 1.04 20.47
N VAL A 264 3.31 -0.28 20.40
CA VAL A 264 4.61 -0.94 20.51
C VAL A 264 5.20 -1.20 19.13
N THR A 265 4.40 -1.79 18.24
CA THR A 265 4.88 -2.33 16.96
C THR A 265 4.49 -1.50 15.75
N LYS A 266 3.37 -0.77 15.81
CA LYS A 266 2.83 0.02 14.71
C LYS A 266 2.72 -0.79 13.40
N GLY A 267 2.24 -2.03 13.48
CA GLY A 267 2.15 -2.95 12.33
C GLY A 267 3.40 -3.82 12.08
N ASN A 268 4.55 -3.48 12.67
CA ASN A 268 5.78 -4.24 12.47
C ASN A 268 5.80 -5.58 13.19
N LEU A 269 6.13 -6.64 12.46
CA LEU A 269 6.35 -7.97 13.04
C LEU A 269 7.72 -8.50 12.64
N CYS A 270 8.31 -9.32 13.51
CA CYS A 270 9.45 -10.16 13.13
C CYS A 270 8.95 -11.43 12.44
N VAL A 271 9.87 -12.21 11.85
CA VAL A 271 9.57 -13.48 11.17
C VAL A 271 8.72 -14.43 12.02
N LYS A 272 8.96 -14.48 13.34
CA LYS A 272 8.21 -15.36 14.27
C LYS A 272 6.77 -14.90 14.44
N GLY A 273 6.54 -13.60 14.62
CA GLY A 273 5.19 -13.06 14.75
C GLY A 273 4.40 -13.17 13.45
N ARG A 274 5.06 -12.99 12.30
CA ARG A 274 4.39 -12.97 11.00
C ARG A 274 4.16 -14.34 10.38
N PHE A 275 5.05 -15.30 10.61
CA PHE A 275 5.00 -16.62 9.96
C PHE A 275 5.11 -17.80 10.93
N GLY A 276 5.45 -17.57 12.19
CA GLY A 276 5.66 -18.62 13.20
C GLY A 276 4.36 -19.15 13.79
N TYR A 277 3.34 -19.45 12.99
CA TYR A 277 2.07 -19.99 13.48
C TYR A 277 1.82 -21.44 13.03
N GLY A 278 2.77 -22.08 12.35
CA GLY A 278 2.59 -23.45 11.84
C GLY A 278 2.50 -24.55 12.91
N TYR A 279 2.70 -24.24 14.18
CA TYR A 279 2.62 -25.22 15.28
C TYR A 279 1.24 -25.31 15.93
N VAL A 280 0.32 -24.39 15.58
CA VAL A 280 -1.03 -24.31 16.17
C VAL A 280 -2.04 -25.08 15.34
#